data_AF-A0A949GIT4-F1
#
_entry.id   AF-A0A949GIT4-F1
#
_cell.length_a   1.000
_cell.length_b   1.000
_cell.length_c   1.000
_cell.angle_alpha   90.00
_cell.angle_beta   90.00
_cell.angle_gamma   90.00
#
_symmetry.space_group_name_H-M   'P 1'
#
loop_
_entity.id
_entity.type
_entity.pdbx_description
1 polymer ?
#
loop_
_entity_poly.entity_id
_entity_poly.type
_entity_poly.pdbx_seq_one_letter_code
_entity_poly.pdbx_strand_id
1 'polypeptide(L)'
;MSDSDTDFSSVVGKDFQEFVNLSSIHCDGWGITDKSGEVVKEPVAAAKSPDFMDIIKSTKADGSLLHLRWATSGLPVNKENAHPFHYGKYSFTHNGSINPPTALDEFIAPAYLKMAVGNTDSERYFLLVVQKIEELG
;
A
#
# COMPACT_ATOMS: atom_id res chain seq x y z
N MET A 1 -19.63 -3.75 -16.05
CA MET A 1 -18.64 -4.61 -15.38
C MET A 1 -17.75 -5.15 -16.49
N SER A 2 -16.44 -4.91 -16.46
CA SER A 2 -15.54 -5.56 -17.42
C SER A 2 -15.34 -7.01 -16.97
N ASP A 3 -15.52 -7.95 -17.89
CA ASP A 3 -15.88 -9.35 -17.61
C ASP A 3 -14.68 -10.31 -17.54
N SER A 4 -13.51 -9.88 -17.05
CA SER A 4 -12.43 -10.83 -16.75
C SER A 4 -11.43 -10.27 -15.76
N ASP A 5 -11.16 -11.03 -14.70
CA ASP A 5 -10.00 -10.82 -13.83
C ASP A 5 -8.73 -10.71 -14.69
N THR A 6 -7.95 -9.66 -14.46
CA THR A 6 -6.73 -9.37 -15.23
C THR A 6 -5.63 -8.87 -14.29
N ASP A 7 -4.39 -8.94 -14.73
CA ASP A 7 -3.26 -8.42 -13.97
C ASP A 7 -3.01 -6.92 -14.23
N PHE A 8 -2.28 -6.29 -13.31
CA PHE A 8 -1.97 -4.86 -13.36
C PHE A 8 -1.18 -4.48 -14.63
N SER A 9 -0.25 -5.35 -15.07
CA SER A 9 0.57 -5.08 -16.25
C SER A 9 -0.25 -5.07 -17.54
N SER A 10 -1.26 -5.94 -17.63
CA SER A 10 -2.20 -5.98 -18.75
C SER A 10 -3.12 -4.75 -18.78
N VAL A 11 -3.55 -4.25 -17.62
CA VAL A 11 -4.42 -3.05 -17.52
C VAL A 11 -3.67 -1.78 -17.89
N VAL A 12 -2.43 -1.61 -17.38
CA VAL A 12 -1.61 -0.43 -17.70
C VAL A 12 -1.03 -0.53 -19.12
N GLY A 13 -0.78 -1.75 -19.60
CA GLY A 13 -0.29 -2.01 -20.95
C GLY A 13 1.11 -1.45 -21.18
N LYS A 14 1.28 -0.71 -22.27
CA LYS A 14 2.58 -0.19 -22.73
C LYS A 14 3.29 0.70 -21.69
N ASP A 15 2.54 1.35 -20.80
CA ASP A 15 3.08 2.30 -19.82
C ASP A 15 3.55 1.58 -18.53
N PHE A 16 3.36 0.26 -18.44
CA PHE A 16 3.70 -0.50 -17.23
C PHE A 16 5.19 -0.45 -16.91
N GLN A 17 6.05 -0.53 -17.94
CA GLN A 17 7.49 -0.43 -17.72
C GLN A 17 7.90 0.96 -17.21
N GLU A 18 7.24 2.02 -17.69
CA GLU A 18 7.48 3.38 -17.20
C GLU A 18 7.04 3.53 -15.74
N PHE A 19 5.91 2.94 -15.38
CA PHE A 19 5.48 2.84 -13.98
C PHE A 19 6.53 2.13 -13.12
N VAL A 20 7.06 0.97 -13.55
CA VAL A 20 8.12 0.26 -12.82
C VAL A 20 9.40 1.10 -12.72
N ASN A 21 9.73 1.89 -13.74
CA ASN A 21 10.89 2.77 -13.72
C ASN A 21 10.80 3.88 -12.66
N LEU A 22 9.59 4.25 -12.20
CA LEU A 22 9.42 5.13 -11.05
C LEU A 22 10.04 4.56 -9.77
N SER A 23 10.22 3.23 -9.68
CA SER A 23 10.92 2.58 -8.55
C SER A 23 12.41 2.89 -8.47
N SER A 24 12.98 3.63 -9.44
CA SER A 24 14.31 4.24 -9.31
C SER A 24 14.35 5.35 -8.26
N ILE A 25 13.21 6.04 -8.05
CA ILE A 25 13.02 7.08 -7.03
C ILE A 25 12.20 6.52 -5.87
N HIS A 26 11.10 5.83 -6.17
CA HIS A 26 10.23 5.13 -5.20
C HIS A 26 10.80 3.75 -4.87
N CYS A 27 11.99 3.75 -4.27
CA CYS A 27 12.84 2.55 -4.14
C CYS A 27 12.80 1.89 -2.75
N ASP A 28 11.98 2.41 -1.82
CA ASP A 28 11.93 2.00 -0.40
C ASP A 28 10.86 0.95 -0.11
N GLY A 29 10.34 0.31 -1.15
CA GLY A 29 9.38 -0.78 -1.03
C GLY A 29 8.35 -0.80 -2.14
N TRP A 30 7.69 -1.93 -2.28
CA TRP A 30 6.53 -2.08 -3.14
C TRP A 30 5.53 -3.03 -2.49
N GLY A 31 4.29 -2.98 -2.98
CA GLY A 31 3.31 -3.98 -2.60
C GLY A 31 2.05 -3.95 -3.44
N ILE A 32 1.34 -5.07 -3.46
CA ILE A 32 0.09 -5.27 -4.16
C ILE A 32 -0.94 -5.96 -3.28
N THR A 33 -2.21 -5.65 -3.50
CA THR A 33 -3.36 -6.42 -3.00
C THR A 33 -4.47 -6.40 -4.03
N ASP A 34 -5.36 -7.39 -3.95
CA ASP A 34 -6.57 -7.48 -4.75
C ASP A 34 -7.83 -7.50 -3.87
N LYS A 35 -8.99 -7.74 -4.49
CA LYS A 35 -10.29 -7.82 -3.79
C LYS A 35 -10.38 -8.91 -2.72
N SER A 36 -9.51 -9.93 -2.74
CA SER A 36 -9.48 -10.97 -1.70
C SER A 36 -8.91 -10.47 -0.38
N GLY A 37 -8.16 -9.35 -0.43
CA GLY A 37 -7.45 -8.81 0.72
C GLY A 37 -6.07 -9.45 0.94
N GLU A 38 -5.63 -10.37 0.08
CA GLU A 38 -4.26 -10.88 0.13
C GLU A 38 -3.27 -9.75 -0.19
N VAL A 39 -2.30 -9.56 0.70
CA VAL A 39 -1.32 -8.47 0.61
C VAL A 39 0.08 -9.05 0.45
N VAL A 40 0.74 -8.73 -0.65
CA VAL A 40 2.14 -9.06 -0.90
C VAL A 40 2.96 -7.77 -0.94
N LYS A 41 4.01 -7.69 -0.11
CA LYS A 41 4.84 -6.48 0.04
C LYS A 41 6.28 -6.85 0.32
N GLU A 42 7.20 -6.05 -0.21
CA GLU A 42 8.63 -6.17 0.06
C GLU A 42 9.26 -4.80 0.31
N PRO A 43 10.23 -4.69 1.24
CA PRO A 43 10.95 -3.46 1.53
C PRO A 43 12.14 -3.24 0.58
N VAL A 44 11.94 -3.49 -0.71
CA VAL A 44 12.94 -3.28 -1.77
C VAL A 44 12.31 -2.53 -2.94
N ALA A 45 13.11 -1.93 -3.81
CA ALA A 45 12.60 -1.35 -5.05
C ALA A 45 11.97 -2.44 -5.93
N ALA A 46 10.81 -2.15 -6.54
CA ALA A 46 10.13 -3.10 -7.45
C ALA A 46 11.06 -3.63 -8.56
N ALA A 47 11.84 -2.76 -9.20
CA ALA A 47 12.79 -3.16 -10.24
C ALA A 47 13.94 -4.06 -9.75
N LYS A 48 14.15 -4.19 -8.44
CA LYS A 48 15.18 -5.05 -7.84
C LYS A 48 14.62 -6.33 -7.23
N SER A 49 13.30 -6.44 -7.12
CA SER A 49 12.65 -7.65 -6.60
C SER A 49 12.63 -8.72 -7.69
N PRO A 50 13.17 -9.93 -7.43
CA PRO A 50 13.10 -11.04 -8.38
C PRO A 50 11.65 -11.53 -8.57
N ASP A 51 10.80 -11.37 -7.57
CA ASP A 51 9.45 -11.94 -7.53
C ASP A 51 8.39 -10.97 -8.05
N PHE A 52 8.71 -9.66 -8.16
CA PHE A 52 7.76 -8.61 -8.52
C PHE A 52 6.94 -8.94 -9.77
N MET A 53 7.59 -9.27 -10.88
CA MET A 53 6.90 -9.51 -12.15
C MET A 53 5.99 -10.74 -12.10
N ASP A 54 6.41 -11.79 -11.40
CA ASP A 54 5.64 -13.02 -11.27
C ASP A 54 4.42 -12.80 -10.37
N ILE A 55 4.58 -12.03 -9.28
CA ILE A 55 3.49 -11.63 -8.40
C ILE A 55 2.48 -10.74 -9.13
N ILE A 56 2.94 -9.75 -9.92
CA ILE A 56 2.03 -8.92 -10.71
C ILE A 56 1.21 -9.78 -11.68
N LYS A 57 1.85 -10.70 -12.41
CA LYS A 57 1.16 -11.54 -13.40
C LYS A 57 0.23 -12.59 -12.78
N SER A 58 0.53 -13.05 -11.57
CA SER A 58 -0.30 -14.02 -10.86
C SER A 58 -1.48 -13.37 -10.15
N THR A 59 -1.36 -12.09 -9.76
CA THR A 59 -2.44 -11.32 -9.13
C THR A 59 -3.43 -10.84 -10.19
N LYS A 60 -4.41 -11.69 -10.51
CA LYS A 60 -5.49 -11.39 -11.47
C LYS A 60 -6.79 -11.09 -10.72
N ALA A 61 -7.30 -9.88 -10.91
CA ALA A 61 -8.57 -9.45 -10.33
C ALA A 61 -9.23 -8.39 -11.21
N ASP A 62 -10.50 -8.11 -10.93
CA ASP A 62 -11.25 -6.95 -11.43
C ASP A 62 -10.97 -5.67 -10.63
N GLY A 63 -10.10 -5.74 -9.61
CA GLY A 63 -9.62 -4.60 -8.84
C GLY A 63 -8.40 -4.94 -7.98
N SER A 64 -7.34 -4.14 -8.11
CA SER A 64 -6.09 -4.27 -7.36
C SER A 64 -5.49 -2.91 -7.01
N LEU A 65 -4.74 -2.84 -5.90
CA LEU A 65 -3.93 -1.69 -5.52
C LEU A 65 -2.45 -2.08 -5.56
N LEU A 66 -1.68 -1.47 -6.45
CA LEU A 66 -0.23 -1.57 -6.52
C LEU A 66 0.40 -0.24 -6.07
N HIS A 67 1.40 -0.30 -5.19
CA HIS A 67 2.09 0.88 -4.67
C HIS A 67 3.60 0.74 -4.74
N LEU A 68 4.27 1.82 -5.13
CA LEU A 68 5.72 1.99 -5.06
C LEU A 68 6.01 3.04 -3.99
N ARG A 69 6.76 2.65 -2.96
CA ARG A 69 6.98 3.47 -1.78
C ARG A 69 8.26 4.28 -1.89
N TRP A 70 8.13 5.57 -1.60
CA TRP A 70 9.25 6.43 -1.24
C TRP A 70 9.07 6.80 0.23
N ALA A 71 9.96 6.34 1.11
CA ALA A 71 9.80 6.52 2.54
C ALA A 71 10.02 7.99 2.93
N THR A 72 9.18 8.50 3.82
CA THR A 72 9.43 9.79 4.46
C THR A 72 10.77 9.74 5.20
N SER A 73 11.55 10.82 5.09
CA SER A 73 12.87 10.91 5.69
C SER A 73 12.87 10.52 7.18
N GLY A 74 13.76 9.59 7.55
CA GLY A 74 13.92 9.13 8.93
C GLY A 74 13.00 7.98 9.34
N LEU A 75 12.05 7.54 8.49
CA LEU A 75 11.22 6.37 8.76
C LEU A 75 11.90 5.06 8.30
N PRO A 76 11.72 3.95 9.03
CA PRO A 76 12.27 2.66 8.64
C PRO A 76 11.73 2.15 7.29
N VAL A 77 12.63 1.53 6.53
CA VAL A 77 12.33 0.73 5.35
C VAL A 77 12.18 -0.73 5.79
N ASN A 78 10.94 -1.15 6.01
CA ASN A 78 10.57 -2.51 6.41
C ASN A 78 9.21 -2.90 5.81
N LYS A 79 8.83 -4.17 5.93
CA LYS A 79 7.62 -4.72 5.30
C LYS A 79 6.34 -4.15 5.93
N GLU A 80 6.37 -3.89 7.23
CA GLU A 80 5.25 -3.37 8.02
C GLU A 80 4.87 -1.96 7.55
N ASN A 81 5.87 -1.16 7.20
CA ASN A 81 5.71 0.22 6.73
C ASN A 81 5.44 0.32 5.21
N ALA A 82 5.59 -0.77 4.45
CA ALA A 82 5.24 -0.80 3.04
C ALA A 82 3.71 -0.82 2.87
N HIS A 83 3.21 -0.23 1.78
CA HIS A 83 1.79 -0.26 1.41
C HIS A 83 1.51 -1.42 0.45
N PRO A 84 0.25 -1.90 0.35
CA PRO A 84 -0.96 -1.44 1.04
C PRO A 84 -1.04 -1.78 2.54
N PHE A 85 -1.79 -0.98 3.30
CA PHE A 85 -2.32 -1.38 4.60
C PHE A 85 -3.66 -2.11 4.41
N HIS A 86 -4.04 -2.92 5.39
CA HIS A 86 -5.26 -3.74 5.31
C HIS A 86 -5.98 -3.82 6.67
N TYR A 87 -7.30 -3.73 6.64
CA TYR A 87 -8.20 -3.92 7.79
C TYR A 87 -9.55 -4.47 7.30
N GLY A 88 -9.90 -5.70 7.68
CA GLY A 88 -11.18 -6.31 7.31
C GLY A 88 -11.36 -6.37 5.79
N LYS A 89 -12.27 -5.56 5.25
CA LYS A 89 -12.52 -5.46 3.80
C LYS A 89 -11.85 -4.26 3.13
N TYR A 90 -11.07 -3.47 3.88
CA TYR A 90 -10.46 -2.24 3.41
C TYR A 90 -8.97 -2.45 3.17
N SER A 91 -8.50 -1.98 2.02
CA SER A 91 -7.08 -1.85 1.70
C SER A 91 -6.78 -0.39 1.34
N PHE A 92 -5.60 0.10 1.70
CA PHE A 92 -5.26 1.52 1.58
C PHE A 92 -3.80 1.77 1.22
N THR A 93 -3.59 2.74 0.34
CA THR A 93 -2.27 3.25 -0.05
C THR A 93 -2.29 4.78 0.08
N HIS A 94 -1.18 5.34 0.54
CA HIS A 94 -1.04 6.79 0.72
C HIS A 94 0.18 7.32 -0.02
N ASN A 95 -0.01 8.37 -0.80
CA ASN A 95 1.05 9.15 -1.45
C ASN A 95 1.07 10.54 -0.82
N GLY A 96 1.97 10.74 0.15
CA GLY A 96 2.05 11.98 0.89
C GLY A 96 2.85 11.78 2.17
N SER A 97 2.85 12.82 3.00
CA SER A 97 3.47 12.77 4.32
C SER A 97 2.71 13.68 5.27
N ILE A 98 2.44 13.18 6.48
CA ILE A 98 1.93 13.95 7.61
C ILE A 98 3.02 13.99 8.68
N ASN A 99 3.38 15.19 9.12
CA ASN A 99 4.49 15.40 10.05
C ASN A 99 4.05 16.12 11.32
N PRO A 100 4.47 15.66 12.52
CA PRO A 100 5.20 14.41 12.75
C PRO A 100 4.35 13.16 12.44
N PRO A 101 4.95 11.95 12.35
CA PRO A 101 4.20 10.72 12.08
C PRO A 101 3.04 10.43 13.05
N THR A 102 3.11 10.98 14.26
CA THR A 102 2.11 10.86 15.33
C THR A 102 1.10 11.99 15.34
N ALA A 103 1.10 12.89 14.35
CA ALA A 103 0.22 14.07 14.31
C ALA A 103 -1.28 13.73 14.34
N LEU A 104 -1.64 12.49 14.00
CA LEU A 104 -3.03 12.03 14.01
C LEU A 104 -3.42 11.23 15.27
N ASP A 105 -2.47 10.91 16.17
CA ASP A 105 -2.71 10.02 17.30
C ASP A 105 -3.83 10.52 18.22
N GLU A 106 -3.98 11.84 18.38
CA GLU A 106 -5.02 12.44 19.23
C GLU A 106 -6.45 12.30 18.66
N PHE A 107 -6.57 12.05 17.36
CA PHE A 107 -7.86 11.87 16.69
C PHE A 107 -8.26 10.39 16.57
N ILE A 108 -7.34 9.48 16.86
CA ILE A 108 -7.53 8.03 16.73
C ILE A 108 -7.90 7.47 18.11
N ALA A 109 -9.06 6.82 18.19
CA ALA A 109 -9.49 6.20 19.44
C ALA A 109 -8.48 5.11 19.86
N PRO A 110 -8.19 4.95 21.18
CA PRO A 110 -7.16 4.02 21.65
C PRO A 110 -7.34 2.57 21.17
N ALA A 111 -8.57 2.15 20.90
CA ALA A 111 -8.88 0.83 20.37
C ALA A 111 -8.38 0.59 18.94
N TYR A 112 -8.26 1.62 18.11
CA TYR A 112 -7.66 1.54 16.77
C TYR A 112 -6.16 1.79 16.82
N LEU A 113 -5.69 2.77 17.61
CA LEU A 113 -4.27 3.10 17.68
C LEU A 113 -3.42 1.91 18.14
N LYS A 114 -3.93 1.09 19.07
CA LYS A 114 -3.26 -0.16 19.52
C LYS A 114 -3.09 -1.23 18.44
N MET A 115 -3.76 -1.07 17.29
CA MET A 115 -3.68 -2.00 16.16
C MET A 115 -2.54 -1.67 15.20
N ALA A 116 -1.93 -0.49 15.34
CA ALA A 116 -0.75 -0.12 14.57
C ALA A 116 0.37 -1.14 14.77
N VAL A 117 0.93 -1.61 13.66
CA VAL A 117 2.09 -2.51 13.64
C VAL A 117 3.36 -1.72 13.33
N GLY A 118 3.28 -0.78 12.39
CA GLY A 118 4.35 0.13 12.02
C GLY A 118 4.33 1.43 12.81
N ASN A 119 5.08 2.41 12.31
CA ASN A 119 5.26 3.72 12.92
C ASN A 119 5.15 4.88 11.93
N THR A 120 4.52 4.63 10.78
CA THR A 120 4.35 5.66 9.75
C THR A 120 3.12 6.51 9.99
N ASP A 121 3.20 7.74 9.53
CA ASP A 121 2.07 8.66 9.36
C ASP A 121 0.93 8.02 8.54
N SER A 122 1.30 7.27 7.50
CA SER A 122 0.38 6.66 6.56
C SER A 122 -0.47 5.56 7.22
N GLU A 123 0.11 4.81 8.18
CA GLU A 123 -0.65 3.83 8.96
C GLU A 123 -1.62 4.54 9.93
N ARG A 124 -1.20 5.65 10.55
CA ARG A 124 -2.08 6.45 11.43
C ARG A 124 -3.23 7.03 10.65
N TYR A 125 -2.95 7.52 9.44
CA TYR A 125 -3.98 8.02 8.55
C TYR A 125 -4.97 6.91 8.17
N PHE A 126 -4.48 5.72 7.82
CA PHE A 126 -5.36 4.59 7.53
C PHE A 126 -6.25 4.21 8.71
N LEU A 127 -5.70 4.12 9.93
CA LEU A 127 -6.48 3.82 11.13
C LEU A 127 -7.58 4.85 11.38
N LEU A 128 -7.28 6.14 11.17
CA LEU A 128 -8.28 7.20 11.29
C LEU A 128 -9.38 7.06 10.23
N VAL A 129 -9.04 6.73 8.98
CA VAL A 129 -10.01 6.47 7.91
C VAL A 129 -10.92 5.29 8.26
N VAL A 130 -10.34 4.17 8.71
CA VAL A 130 -11.10 2.98 9.14
C VAL A 130 -12.04 3.33 10.27
N GLN A 131 -11.54 4.02 11.31
CA GLN A 131 -12.40 4.48 12.41
C GLN A 131 -13.57 5.32 11.90
N LYS A 132 -13.33 6.28 10.99
CA LYS A 132 -14.40 7.15 10.48
C LYS A 132 -15.42 6.42 9.62
N ILE A 133 -15.00 5.40 8.86
CA ILE A 133 -15.93 4.53 8.14
C ILE A 133 -16.81 3.75 9.12
N GLU A 134 -16.23 3.15 10.15
CA GLU A 134 -16.99 2.37 11.14
C GLU A 134 -17.93 3.27 11.98
N GLU A 135 -17.57 4.53 12.22
CA GLU A 135 -18.42 5.51 12.93
C GLU A 135 -19.58 6.04 12.08
N LEU A 136 -19.41 6.18 10.75
CA LEU A 136 -20.33 6.91 9.87
C LEU A 136 -21.12 6.05 8.87
N GLY A 137 -20.64 4.85 8.54
CA GLY A 137 -21.20 3.97 7.49
C GLY A 137 -20.69 4.27 6.09
#